data_AF-A0A925F6A4-F1
#
_entry.id   AF-A0A925F6A4-F1
#
_cell.length_a   1.000
_cell.length_b   1.000
_cell.length_c   1.000
_cell.angle_alpha   90.00
_cell.angle_beta   90.00
_cell.angle_gamma   90.00
#
_symmetry.space_group_name_H-M   'P 1'
#
loop_
_entity.id
_entity.type
_entity.pdbx_description
1 polymer ?
#
loop_
_entity_poly.entity_id
_entity_poly.type
_entity_poly.pdbx_seq_one_letter_code
_entity_poly.pdbx_strand_id
1 'polypeptide(L)'
;MKYERIPHITQILKVEPFKVTCLWNTGEVRVKEFEEDLKQWKADDYEMLLSLIDYDTFRYVSVGETGTLQWVNVPVTFTFDGETRTEPLDLDPIVLYETSKPLSAYRLVPVEEAA
;
A
#
# COMPACT_ATOMS: atom_id res chain seq x y z
N MET A 1 29.00 0.39 7.39
CA MET A 1 27.61 0.00 7.71
C MET A 1 26.73 0.52 6.58
N LYS A 2 26.20 -0.35 5.72
CA LYS A 2 25.30 0.06 4.64
C LYS A 2 23.93 0.26 5.28
N TYR A 3 23.50 1.52 5.44
CA TYR A 3 22.08 1.80 5.51
C TYR A 3 21.51 1.39 4.15
N GLU A 4 21.02 0.16 4.03
CA GLU A 4 20.07 -0.14 2.95
C GLU A 4 18.93 0.84 3.14
N ARG A 5 18.69 1.69 2.12
CA ARG A 5 17.72 2.78 2.21
C ARG A 5 16.37 2.15 2.51
N ILE A 6 15.68 2.64 3.55
CA ILE A 6 14.32 2.19 3.89
C ILE A 6 13.48 2.24 2.61
N PRO A 7 12.86 1.11 2.20
CA PRO A 7 12.02 1.08 1.02
C PRO A 7 10.89 2.10 1.16
N HIS A 8 10.71 2.92 0.13
CA HIS A 8 9.58 3.81 0.04
C HIS A 8 9.08 3.89 -1.40
N ILE A 9 7.80 4.15 -1.53
CA ILE A 9 7.09 4.29 -2.79
C ILE A 9 7.40 5.68 -3.36
N THR A 10 7.87 5.69 -4.60
CA THR A 10 8.13 6.93 -5.34
C THR A 10 6.94 7.30 -6.22
N GLN A 11 6.18 6.30 -6.69
CA GLN A 11 5.05 6.52 -7.58
C GLN A 11 4.06 5.36 -7.53
N ILE A 12 2.75 5.67 -7.55
CA ILE A 12 1.69 4.71 -7.87
C ILE A 12 1.55 4.64 -9.39
N LEU A 13 1.69 3.43 -9.94
CA LEU A 13 1.58 3.17 -11.38
C LEU A 13 0.17 2.75 -11.80
N LYS A 14 -0.53 2.03 -10.93
CA LYS A 14 -1.88 1.52 -11.21
C LYS A 14 -2.64 1.25 -9.92
N VAL A 15 -3.92 1.61 -9.93
CA VAL A 15 -4.89 1.25 -8.89
C VAL A 15 -5.98 0.40 -9.55
N GLU A 16 -6.15 -0.82 -9.04
CA GLU A 16 -7.20 -1.76 -9.39
C GLU A 16 -8.05 -2.03 -8.13
N PRO A 17 -9.21 -2.69 -8.23
CA PRO A 17 -9.96 -3.12 -7.06
C PRO A 17 -9.07 -3.85 -6.05
N PHE A 18 -8.86 -3.21 -4.89
CA PHE A 18 -8.06 -3.70 -3.76
C PHE A 18 -6.63 -4.16 -4.11
N LYS A 19 -6.04 -3.55 -5.14
CA LYS A 19 -4.68 -3.84 -5.59
C LYS A 19 -3.99 -2.58 -6.09
N VAL A 20 -2.76 -2.36 -5.63
CA VAL A 20 -1.96 -1.18 -6.01
C VAL A 20 -0.61 -1.64 -6.55
N THR A 21 -0.23 -1.12 -7.71
CA THR A 21 1.09 -1.33 -8.30
C THR A 21 1.92 -0.07 -8.14
N CYS A 22 3.10 -0.20 -7.53
CA CYS A 22 3.96 0.92 -7.14
C CYS A 22 5.38 0.75 -7.67
N LEU A 23 6.02 1.87 -8.00
CA LEU A 23 7.47 1.98 -8.16
C LEU A 23 8.08 2.34 -6.80
N TRP A 24 9.13 1.63 -6.43
CA TRP A 24 9.88 1.84 -5.18
C TRP A 24 11.22 2.52 -5.45
N ASN A 25 11.76 3.17 -4.42
CA ASN A 25 13.11 3.78 -4.45
C ASN A 25 14.24 2.78 -4.68
N THR A 26 13.97 1.48 -4.50
CA THR A 26 14.87 0.38 -4.86
C THR A 26 14.97 0.16 -6.37
N GLY A 27 14.08 0.79 -7.15
CA GLY A 27 13.93 0.58 -8.60
C GLY A 27 12.96 -0.54 -8.96
N GLU A 28 12.43 -1.27 -7.98
CA GLU A 28 11.48 -2.35 -8.20
C GLU A 28 10.07 -1.81 -8.47
N VAL A 29 9.37 -2.48 -9.39
CA VAL A 29 7.92 -2.38 -9.51
C VAL A 29 7.31 -3.54 -8.73
N ARG A 30 6.47 -3.23 -7.75
CA ARG A 30 5.83 -4.24 -6.88
C ARG A 30 4.33 -4.04 -6.84
N VAL A 31 3.62 -5.13 -6.63
CA VAL A 31 2.17 -5.21 -6.55
C VAL A 31 1.79 -5.56 -5.12
N LYS A 32 0.96 -4.73 -4.49
CA LYS A 32 0.31 -5.00 -3.22
C LYS A 32 -1.14 -5.38 -3.48
N GLU A 33 -1.49 -6.62 -3.16
CA GLU A 33 -2.88 -7.10 -3.09
C GLU A 33 -3.37 -6.95 -1.65
N PHE A 34 -4.55 -6.38 -1.47
CA PHE A 34 -5.14 -6.08 -0.16
C PHE A 34 -6.26 -7.04 0.26
N GLU A 35 -6.67 -8.00 -0.59
CA GLU A 35 -7.82 -8.87 -0.29
C GLU A 35 -7.69 -9.61 1.05
N GLU A 36 -6.51 -10.18 1.33
CA GLU A 36 -6.24 -10.88 2.59
C GLU A 36 -6.12 -9.92 3.77
N ASP A 37 -5.52 -8.74 3.57
CA ASP A 37 -5.45 -7.72 4.62
C ASP A 37 -6.85 -7.26 5.02
N LEU A 38 -7.72 -6.98 4.05
CA LEU A 38 -9.09 -6.54 4.28
C LEU A 38 -9.93 -7.59 5.01
N LYS A 39 -9.73 -8.88 4.68
CA LYS A 39 -10.36 -9.99 5.42
C LYS A 39 -9.87 -10.04 6.87
N GLN A 40 -8.55 -9.93 7.06
CA GLN A 40 -7.94 -9.97 8.39
C GLN A 40 -8.36 -8.77 9.24
N TRP A 41 -8.32 -7.55 8.69
CA TRP A 41 -8.72 -6.33 9.40
C TRP A 41 -10.19 -6.34 9.81
N LYS A 42 -11.04 -6.93 8.97
CA LYS A 42 -12.45 -7.18 9.32
C LYS A 42 -12.60 -8.19 10.45
N ALA A 43 -11.77 -9.22 10.50
CA ALA A 43 -11.81 -10.24 11.54
C ALA A 43 -11.28 -9.71 12.89
N ASP A 44 -10.26 -8.85 12.84
CA ASP A 44 -9.61 -8.25 14.01
C ASP A 44 -10.31 -6.98 14.53
N ASP A 45 -11.37 -6.54 13.86
CA ASP A 45 -12.15 -5.33 14.19
C ASP A 45 -11.30 -4.06 14.25
N TYR A 46 -10.35 -3.91 13.31
CA TYR A 46 -9.56 -2.68 13.17
C TYR A 46 -10.42 -1.56 12.55
N GLU A 47 -11.27 -0.93 13.37
CA GLU A 47 -12.28 0.06 12.95
C GLU A 47 -11.76 1.11 11.95
N MET A 48 -10.54 1.62 12.17
CA MET A 48 -9.93 2.65 11.32
C MET A 48 -9.68 2.15 9.87
N LEU A 49 -9.37 0.86 9.70
CA LEU A 49 -9.03 0.25 8.41
C LEU A 49 -10.25 -0.27 7.66
N LEU A 50 -11.39 -0.44 8.34
CA LEU A 50 -12.61 -0.98 7.73
C LEU A 50 -13.18 -0.08 6.60
N SER A 51 -12.86 1.21 6.63
CA SER A 51 -13.19 2.16 5.55
C SER A 51 -12.61 1.73 4.20
N LEU A 52 -11.46 1.05 4.18
CA LEU A 52 -10.78 0.61 2.97
C LEU A 52 -11.42 -0.62 2.31
N ILE A 53 -12.41 -1.25 2.95
CA ILE A 53 -13.21 -2.34 2.38
C ILE A 53 -14.14 -1.81 1.26
N ASP A 54 -14.50 -0.54 1.32
CA ASP A 54 -15.21 0.13 0.23
C ASP A 54 -14.23 0.57 -0.86
N TYR A 55 -14.45 0.11 -2.09
CA TYR A 55 -13.59 0.45 -3.21
C TYR A 55 -13.66 1.95 -3.56
N ASP A 56 -14.81 2.60 -3.40
CA ASP A 56 -14.94 4.03 -3.67
C ASP A 56 -14.12 4.87 -2.69
N THR A 57 -13.88 4.35 -1.48
CA THR A 57 -12.93 4.91 -0.53
C THR A 57 -11.49 4.53 -0.89
N PHE A 58 -11.24 3.25 -1.17
CA PHE A 58 -9.90 2.69 -1.45
C PHE A 58 -9.21 3.33 -2.67
N ARG A 59 -9.97 3.65 -3.72
CA ARG A 59 -9.41 4.16 -4.99
C ARG A 59 -8.73 5.54 -4.89
N TYR A 60 -8.93 6.27 -3.79
CA TYR A 60 -8.30 7.56 -3.53
C TYR A 60 -6.91 7.46 -2.90
N VAL A 61 -6.32 6.25 -2.87
CA VAL A 61 -4.95 6.03 -2.42
C VAL A 61 -3.96 6.97 -3.13
N SER A 62 -3.02 7.51 -2.35
CA SER A 62 -1.97 8.42 -2.82
C SER A 62 -0.64 8.08 -2.13
N VAL A 63 0.45 8.67 -2.63
CA VAL A 63 1.76 8.58 -1.97
C VAL A 63 1.90 9.72 -0.98
N GLY A 64 2.11 9.40 0.30
CA GLY A 64 2.37 10.39 1.36
C GLY A 64 3.76 10.99 1.27
N GLU A 65 4.01 12.06 2.04
CA GLU A 65 5.30 12.77 2.04
C GLU A 65 6.49 11.89 2.44
N THR A 66 6.23 10.87 3.26
CA THR A 66 7.21 9.87 3.71
C THR A 66 7.41 8.73 2.70
N GLY A 67 6.70 8.74 1.58
CA GLY A 67 6.77 7.71 0.55
C GLY A 67 6.05 6.41 0.92
N THR A 68 4.92 6.51 1.61
CA THR A 68 4.03 5.36 1.86
C THR A 68 2.66 5.55 1.21
N LEU A 69 1.82 4.51 1.19
CA LEU A 69 0.43 4.63 0.76
C LEU A 69 -0.40 5.30 1.86
N GLN A 70 -1.19 6.29 1.46
CA GLN A 70 -2.13 6.99 2.34
C GLN A 70 -3.48 7.24 1.67
N TRP A 71 -4.53 7.42 2.47
CA TRP A 71 -5.89 7.76 2.06
C TRP A 71 -6.32 9.08 2.69
N VAL A 72 -6.17 10.18 1.95
CA VAL A 72 -6.54 11.54 2.41
C VAL A 72 -8.03 11.72 2.66
N ASN A 73 -8.86 10.86 2.07
CA ASN A 73 -10.30 10.78 2.28
C ASN A 73 -10.69 9.97 3.53
N VAL A 74 -9.73 9.40 4.26
CA VAL A 74 -9.94 8.64 5.49
C VAL A 74 -9.11 9.29 6.61
N PRO A 75 -9.66 10.27 7.34
CA PRO A 75 -8.95 10.90 8.44
C PRO A 75 -8.90 9.99 9.68
N VAL A 76 -7.73 9.88 10.30
CA VAL A 76 -7.51 9.18 11.56
C VAL A 76 -7.13 10.19 12.63
N THR A 77 -7.84 10.16 13.76
CA THR A 77 -7.56 11.05 14.90
C THR A 77 -6.93 10.25 16.03
N PHE A 78 -5.77 10.70 16.51
CA PHE A 78 -5.04 10.08 17.60
C PHE A 78 -4.41 11.13 18.50
N THR A 79 -4.12 10.75 19.75
CA THR A 79 -3.41 11.60 20.70
C THR A 79 -2.00 11.07 20.89
N PHE A 80 -1.01 11.90 20.60
CA PHE A 80 0.40 11.58 20.78
C PHE A 80 1.07 12.71 21.56
N ASP A 81 1.81 12.37 22.62
CA ASP A 81 2.48 13.33 23.51
C ASP A 81 1.54 14.44 24.05
N GLY A 82 0.29 14.07 24.37
CA GLY A 82 -0.73 15.00 24.86
C GLY A 82 -1.37 15.90 23.81
N GLU A 83 -0.95 15.81 22.55
CA GLU A 83 -1.49 16.57 21.44
C GLU A 83 -2.38 15.69 20.56
N THR A 84 -3.61 16.11 20.31
CA THR A 84 -4.52 15.42 19.39
C THR A 84 -4.27 15.92 17.97
N ARG A 85 -4.02 14.99 17.06
CA ARG A 85 -3.79 15.27 15.64
C ARG A 85 -4.75 14.46 14.79
N THR A 86 -5.07 14.99 13.62
CA THR A 86 -5.87 14.31 12.60
C THR A 86 -5.04 14.27 11.32
N GLU A 87 -4.71 13.06 10.89
CA GLU A 87 -3.86 12.81 9.72
C GLU A 87 -4.59 11.86 8.75
N PRO A 88 -4.21 11.81 7.47
CA PRO A 88 -4.64 10.74 6.58
C PRO A 88 -4.31 9.36 7.16
N LEU A 89 -5.18 8.38 6.92
CA LEU A 89 -4.83 6.98 7.16
C LEU A 89 -3.65 6.61 6.27
N ASP A 90 -2.55 6.19 6.87
CA ASP A 90 -1.39 5.65 6.17
C ASP A 90 -1.08 4.21 6.63
N LEU A 91 -0.18 3.56 5.90
CA LEU A 91 0.29 2.22 6.22
C LEU A 91 1.81 2.24 6.40
N ASP A 92 2.33 1.30 7.19
CA ASP A 92 3.77 1.16 7.38
C ASP A 92 4.47 0.77 6.05
N PRO A 93 5.45 1.55 5.58
CA PRO A 93 6.12 1.29 4.30
C PRO A 93 6.93 -0.01 4.29
N ILE A 94 7.46 -0.46 5.44
CA ILE A 94 8.18 -1.73 5.56
C ILE A 94 7.19 -2.88 5.41
N VAL A 95 6.06 -2.83 6.12
CA VAL A 95 5.01 -3.86 6.02
C VAL A 95 4.48 -3.94 4.58
N LEU A 96 4.24 -2.80 3.93
CA LEU A 96 3.84 -2.75 2.52
C LEU A 96 4.88 -3.38 1.58
N TYR A 97 6.16 -3.13 1.84
CA TYR A 97 7.22 -3.70 1.04
C TYR A 97 7.30 -5.22 1.17
N GLU A 98 7.31 -5.72 2.42
CA GLU A 98 7.40 -7.14 2.75
C GLU A 98 6.20 -7.95 2.26
N THR A 99 5.00 -7.36 2.29
CA THR A 99 3.76 -8.02 1.89
C THR A 99 3.38 -7.81 0.42
N SER A 100 4.14 -7.00 -0.32
CA SER A 100 4.00 -6.85 -1.77
C SER A 100 4.86 -7.87 -2.51
N LYS A 101 4.55 -8.10 -3.79
CA LYS A 101 5.29 -9.02 -4.66
C LYS A 101 5.93 -8.24 -5.82
N PRO A 102 7.16 -8.56 -6.25
CA PRO A 102 7.70 -8.03 -7.50
C PRO A 102 6.74 -8.28 -8.66
N LEU A 103 6.61 -7.33 -9.58
CA LEU A 103 5.73 -7.46 -10.75
C LEU A 103 6.05 -8.71 -11.58
N SER A 104 7.32 -9.14 -11.60
CA SER A 104 7.76 -10.38 -12.28
C SER A 104 7.11 -11.66 -11.75
N ALA A 105 6.52 -11.65 -10.55
CA ALA A 105 5.74 -12.77 -10.02
C ALA A 105 4.42 -12.98 -10.79
N TYR A 106 3.93 -11.96 -11.49
CA TYR A 106 2.74 -12.01 -12.32
C TYR A 106 3.20 -12.29 -13.76
N ARG A 107 3.19 -13.57 -14.15
CA ARG A 107 3.58 -14.03 -15.50
C ARG A 107 2.90 -13.18 -16.57
N LEU A 108 3.69 -12.41 -17.32
CA LEU A 108 3.22 -11.67 -18.49
C LEU A 108 3.21 -12.61 -19.70
N VAL A 109 2.24 -13.53 -19.76
CA VAL A 109 1.95 -14.45 -20.88
C VAL A 109 3.08 -15.49 -21.15
N PRO A 110 2.78 -16.75 -21.50
CA PRO A 110 3.75 -17.60 -22.18
C PRO A 110 4.06 -16.96 -23.53
N VAL A 111 5.28 -16.49 -23.75
CA VAL A 111 5.75 -16.25 -25.12
C VAL A 111 5.85 -17.65 -25.74
N GLU A 112 4.90 -18.03 -26.61
CA GLU A 112 5.11 -19.17 -27.48
C GLU A 112 6.38 -18.86 -28.28
N GLU A 113 7.49 -19.53 -27.96
CA GLU A 113 8.65 -19.53 -28.81
C GLU A 113 8.20 -20.07 -30.16
N ALA A 114 8.21 -19.20 -31.18
CA ALA A 114 7.90 -19.60 -32.54
C ALA A 114 8.85 -20.73 -32.94
N ALA A 115 8.28 -21.89 -33.22
CA ALA A 115 8.97 -23.09 -33.69
C ALA A 115 9.59 -22.91 -35.07
#